data_AF-A0A1H3Y9V5-F1
#
_entry.id   AF-A0A1H3Y9V5-F1
#
_cell.length_a   1.000
_cell.length_b   1.000
_cell.length_c   1.000
_cell.angle_alpha   90.00
_cell.angle_beta   90.00
_cell.angle_gamma   90.00
#
_symmetry.space_group_name_H-M   'P 1'
#
loop_
_entity.id
_entity.type
_entity.pdbx_description
1 polymer ?
#
loop_
_entity_poly.entity_id
_entity_poly.type
_entity_poly.pdbx_seq_one_letter_code
_entity_poly.pdbx_strand_id
1 'polypeptide(L)'
;MKTRINIASIKKLETMKKSIVLFALAVILMPLTGWAQSDIFSKYSDNSSVTYVSIKPKMFQMLAKMDINPEDAEAKEFMQMVNSITSFKTLATDDKTIAADVSKWVKSRSNALEELMEVKDNGVVVKFYVKQGKDEDHVAELLMFVNGLEAVMKDSDININGQKRSLETVIVSFTGDINLNHISKLTKKFDLPGSDELEKKK
;
A
#
# COMPACT_ATOMS: atom_id res chain seq x y z
N MET A 1 31.33 19.38 64.92
CA MET A 1 30.51 20.24 64.04
C MET A 1 29.39 19.37 63.46
N LYS A 2 28.16 19.40 64.02
CA LYS A 2 27.04 18.57 63.55
C LYS A 2 26.30 19.32 62.43
N THR A 3 26.40 18.83 61.20
CA THR A 3 25.69 19.36 60.04
C THR A 3 24.19 19.20 60.25
N ARG A 4 23.45 20.31 60.35
CA ARG A 4 21.98 20.29 60.43
C ARG A 4 21.43 19.97 59.05
N ILE A 5 20.87 18.78 58.90
CA ILE A 5 20.21 18.35 57.66
C ILE A 5 18.87 19.08 57.56
N ASN A 6 18.63 19.78 56.44
CA ASN A 6 17.41 20.53 56.20
C ASN A 6 16.26 19.59 55.78
N ILE A 7 15.31 19.37 56.70
CA ILE A 7 14.18 18.45 56.55
C ILE A 7 13.27 18.86 55.38
N ALA A 8 13.17 20.16 55.05
CA ALA A 8 12.37 20.64 53.92
C ALA A 8 12.95 20.19 52.57
N SER A 9 14.29 20.16 52.45
CA SER A 9 14.97 19.69 51.24
C SER A 9 14.76 18.19 51.02
N ILE A 10 14.74 17.39 52.10
CA ILE A 10 14.47 15.94 52.02
C ILE A 10 13.04 15.67 51.57
N LYS A 11 12.05 16.35 52.18
CA LYS A 11 10.63 16.20 51.79
C LYS A 11 10.41 16.56 50.32
N LYS A 12 11.03 17.64 49.83
CA LYS A 12 10.95 18.05 48.42
C LYS A 12 11.55 17.00 47.48
N LEU A 13 12.66 16.37 47.88
CA LEU A 13 13.30 15.31 47.11
C LEU A 13 12.42 14.05 47.03
N GLU A 14 11.75 13.67 48.12
CA GLU A 14 10.81 12.54 48.12
C GLU A 14 9.57 12.80 47.23
N THR A 15 9.02 14.01 47.28
CA THR A 15 7.88 14.38 46.42
C THR A 15 8.25 14.35 44.93
N MET A 16 9.46 14.81 44.58
CA MET A 16 9.96 14.72 43.20
C MET A 16 10.17 13.27 42.76
N LYS A 17 10.73 12.41 43.63
CA LYS A 17 10.88 10.97 43.34
C LYS A 17 9.53 10.29 43.10
N LYS A 18 8.52 10.57 43.92
CA LYS A 18 7.16 10.05 43.73
C LYS A 18 6.53 10.53 42.43
N SER A 19 6.72 11.79 42.06
CA SER A 19 6.24 12.35 40.79
C SER A 19 6.91 11.69 39.58
N ILE A 20 8.23 11.44 39.65
CA ILE A 20 8.99 10.73 38.61
C ILE A 20 8.49 9.28 38.45
N VAL A 21 8.25 8.58 39.57
CA VAL A 21 7.71 7.21 39.54
C VAL A 21 6.31 7.19 38.94
N LEU A 22 5.46 8.16 39.29
CA LEU A 22 4.10 8.26 38.75
C LEU A 22 4.11 8.58 37.25
N PHE A 23 5.02 9.46 36.81
CA PHE A 23 5.22 9.77 35.39
C PHE A 23 5.72 8.55 34.61
N ALA A 24 6.69 7.80 35.15
CA ALA A 24 7.19 6.58 34.54
C ALA A 24 6.09 5.51 34.40
N LEU A 25 5.23 5.36 35.43
CA LEU A 25 4.10 4.44 35.38
C LEU A 25 3.05 4.87 34.33
N ALA A 26 2.81 6.17 34.18
CA ALA A 26 1.93 6.70 33.15
C ALA A 26 2.45 6.45 31.71
N VAL A 27 3.78 6.52 31.50
CA VAL A 27 4.41 6.19 30.20
C VAL A 27 4.30 4.71 29.87
N ILE A 28 4.43 3.82 30.86
CA ILE A 28 4.27 2.36 30.67
C ILE A 28 2.83 1.97 30.34
N LEU A 29 1.85 2.71 30.90
CA LEU A 29 0.43 2.51 30.64
C LEU A 29 -0.04 3.19 29.33
N MET A 30 0.82 3.91 28.62
CA MET A 30 0.47 4.39 27.29
C MET A 30 0.33 3.17 26.37
N PRO A 31 -0.83 3.00 25.71
CA PRO A 31 -0.99 1.91 24.77
C PRO A 31 0.05 2.07 23.66
N LEU A 32 0.97 1.10 23.54
CA LEU A 32 1.94 0.98 22.43
C LEU A 32 1.24 0.62 21.09
N THR A 33 -0.06 0.83 20.98
CA THR A 33 -0.91 0.33 19.89
C THR A 33 -0.78 1.11 18.59
N GLY A 34 0.14 2.08 18.49
CA GLY A 34 0.23 2.96 17.32
C GLY A 34 0.81 2.31 16.05
N TRP A 35 1.47 1.15 16.14
CA TRP A 35 2.32 0.67 15.04
C TRP A 35 1.75 -0.55 14.31
N ALA A 36 0.82 -1.28 14.93
CA ALA A 36 0.27 -2.53 14.41
C ALA A 36 -0.93 -2.36 13.45
N GLN A 37 -1.56 -1.18 13.40
CA GLN A 37 -2.67 -0.88 12.47
C GLN A 37 -2.22 -0.14 11.19
N SER A 38 -0.94 -0.21 10.85
CA SER A 38 -0.33 0.61 9.79
C SER A 38 -0.57 0.12 8.37
N ASP A 39 -1.03 -1.12 8.15
CA ASP A 39 -1.31 -1.67 6.82
C ASP A 39 -2.82 -1.69 6.52
N ILE A 40 -3.25 -0.83 5.58
CA ILE A 40 -4.66 -0.69 5.19
C ILE A 40 -5.25 -2.00 4.67
N PHE A 41 -4.43 -2.81 4.00
CA PHE A 41 -4.85 -4.10 3.45
C PHE A 41 -5.21 -5.08 4.55
N SER A 42 -4.34 -5.23 5.55
CA SER A 42 -4.57 -6.13 6.69
C SER A 42 -5.78 -5.66 7.51
N LYS A 43 -5.92 -4.36 7.74
CA LYS A 43 -7.03 -3.75 8.50
C LYS A 43 -8.41 -4.11 7.94
N TYR A 44 -8.52 -4.21 6.61
CA TYR A 44 -9.80 -4.38 5.92
C TYR A 44 -9.96 -5.73 5.21
N SER A 45 -8.97 -6.63 5.32
CA SER A 45 -8.96 -7.91 4.61
C SER A 45 -10.17 -8.82 4.92
N ASP A 46 -10.72 -8.74 6.12
CA ASP A 46 -11.90 -9.51 6.56
C ASP A 46 -13.21 -8.69 6.54
N ASN A 47 -13.20 -7.48 5.97
CA ASN A 47 -14.37 -6.59 5.94
C ASN A 47 -15.31 -6.95 4.77
N SER A 48 -16.61 -7.10 5.04
CA SER A 48 -17.62 -7.47 4.02
C SER A 48 -17.84 -6.43 2.92
N SER A 49 -17.58 -5.16 3.20
CA SER A 49 -17.67 -4.04 2.26
C SER A 49 -16.38 -3.87 1.43
N VAL A 50 -15.49 -4.85 1.51
CA VAL A 50 -14.19 -4.83 0.85
C VAL A 50 -14.00 -6.09 0.03
N THR A 51 -13.60 -5.91 -1.22
CA THR A 51 -13.06 -7.00 -2.03
C THR A 51 -11.55 -6.97 -1.85
N TYR A 52 -11.02 -7.97 -1.16
CA TYR A 52 -9.59 -8.11 -0.89
C TYR A 52 -9.02 -9.30 -1.65
N VAL A 53 -7.91 -9.07 -2.35
CA VAL A 53 -7.16 -10.12 -3.05
C VAL A 53 -5.71 -10.02 -2.61
N SER A 54 -5.13 -11.14 -2.17
CA SER A 54 -3.70 -11.23 -1.88
C SER A 54 -3.10 -12.46 -2.53
N ILE A 55 -2.14 -12.22 -3.43
CA ILE A 55 -1.44 -13.28 -4.14
C ILE A 55 -0.03 -13.37 -3.56
N LYS A 56 0.31 -14.59 -3.10
CA LYS A 56 1.62 -14.92 -2.52
C LYS A 56 2.58 -15.40 -3.62
N PRO A 57 3.91 -15.34 -3.40
CA PRO A 57 4.93 -15.73 -4.39
C PRO A 57 4.73 -17.14 -4.97
N LYS A 58 4.23 -18.07 -4.15
CA LYS A 58 4.00 -19.45 -4.60
C LYS A 58 2.96 -19.55 -5.73
N MET A 59 1.94 -18.70 -5.75
CA MET A 59 0.95 -18.70 -6.84
C MET A 59 1.58 -18.22 -8.14
N PHE A 60 2.39 -17.16 -8.08
CA PHE A 60 3.16 -16.65 -9.21
C PHE A 60 4.08 -17.73 -9.80
N GLN A 61 4.80 -18.46 -8.95
CA GLN A 61 5.64 -19.60 -9.35
C GLN A 61 4.86 -20.79 -9.91
N MET A 62 3.59 -20.96 -9.54
CA MET A 62 2.73 -22.02 -10.10
C MET A 62 2.20 -21.63 -11.49
N LEU A 63 1.67 -20.42 -11.64
CA LEU A 63 1.22 -19.87 -12.94
C LEU A 63 2.36 -19.90 -13.96
N ALA A 64 3.53 -19.46 -13.51
CA ALA A 64 4.80 -19.53 -14.21
C ALA A 64 5.12 -20.91 -14.82
N LYS A 65 4.69 -21.99 -14.19
CA LYS A 65 4.98 -23.37 -14.61
C LYS A 65 3.85 -24.00 -15.42
N MET A 66 2.64 -23.45 -15.34
CA MET A 66 1.45 -24.05 -15.93
C MET A 66 1.24 -23.67 -17.39
N ASP A 67 1.88 -22.59 -17.88
CA ASP A 67 1.46 -21.94 -19.12
C ASP A 67 2.61 -21.50 -20.03
N ILE A 68 3.68 -22.31 -20.14
CA ILE A 68 4.85 -21.89 -20.92
C ILE A 68 5.39 -22.97 -21.86
N ASN A 69 5.46 -22.58 -23.13
CA ASN A 69 6.36 -23.15 -24.11
C ASN A 69 7.74 -22.47 -23.95
N PRO A 70 8.79 -23.17 -23.48
CA PRO A 70 10.07 -22.57 -23.05
C PRO A 70 10.91 -21.91 -24.16
N GLU A 71 10.43 -21.92 -25.39
CA GLU A 71 11.09 -21.32 -26.55
C GLU A 71 10.68 -19.87 -26.83
N ASP A 72 9.62 -19.38 -26.17
CA ASP A 72 9.18 -17.98 -26.33
C ASP A 72 9.98 -17.02 -25.43
N ALA A 73 10.66 -16.05 -26.04
CA ALA A 73 11.44 -15.03 -25.35
C ALA A 73 10.56 -14.08 -24.51
N GLU A 74 9.34 -13.78 -24.95
CA GLU A 74 8.42 -12.90 -24.21
C GLU A 74 7.89 -13.59 -22.95
N ALA A 75 7.65 -14.91 -23.01
CA ALA A 75 7.25 -15.69 -21.86
C ALA A 75 8.35 -15.71 -20.78
N LYS A 76 9.63 -15.78 -21.17
CA LYS A 76 10.77 -15.76 -20.21
C LYS A 76 10.90 -14.44 -19.46
N GLU A 77 10.67 -13.31 -20.11
CA GLU A 77 10.77 -12.00 -19.45
C GLU A 77 9.60 -11.75 -18.50
N PHE A 78 8.38 -12.15 -18.91
CA PHE A 78 7.21 -12.13 -18.03
C PHE A 78 7.45 -12.98 -16.78
N MET A 79 8.09 -14.14 -16.94
CA MET A 79 8.47 -15.03 -15.84
C MET A 79 9.45 -14.41 -14.85
N GLN A 80 10.47 -13.73 -15.36
CA GLN A 80 11.46 -13.08 -14.51
C GLN A 80 10.81 -11.99 -13.65
N MET A 81 9.88 -11.23 -14.22
CA MET A 81 9.12 -10.23 -13.49
C MET A 81 8.18 -10.87 -12.47
N VAL A 82 7.41 -11.89 -12.86
CA VAL A 82 6.50 -12.61 -11.95
C VAL A 82 7.24 -13.23 -10.77
N ASN A 83 8.45 -13.75 -11.00
CA ASN A 83 9.32 -14.28 -9.95
C ASN A 83 9.90 -13.20 -9.04
N SER A 84 10.00 -11.96 -9.51
CA SER A 84 10.53 -10.86 -8.72
C SER A 84 9.47 -10.21 -7.83
N ILE A 85 8.18 -10.50 -8.05
CA ILE A 85 7.07 -10.09 -7.19
C ILE A 85 7.03 -10.98 -5.94
N THR A 86 7.20 -10.34 -4.79
CA THR A 86 7.11 -10.98 -3.47
C THR A 86 5.72 -10.85 -2.84
N SER A 87 4.95 -9.84 -3.25
CA SER A 87 3.59 -9.64 -2.78
C SER A 87 2.77 -8.89 -3.82
N PHE A 88 1.53 -9.34 -4.01
CA PHE A 88 0.49 -8.57 -4.67
C PHE A 88 -0.71 -8.48 -3.76
N LYS A 89 -1.20 -7.26 -3.54
CA LYS A 89 -2.41 -6.98 -2.76
C LYS A 89 -3.30 -6.02 -3.52
N THR A 90 -4.59 -6.31 -3.56
CA THR A 90 -5.62 -5.41 -4.07
C THR A 90 -6.72 -5.28 -3.05
N LEU A 91 -7.21 -4.06 -2.87
CA LEU A 91 -8.37 -3.73 -2.06
C LEU A 91 -9.27 -2.83 -2.89
N ALA A 92 -10.53 -3.24 -3.04
CA ALA A 92 -11.57 -2.45 -3.70
C ALA A 92 -12.78 -2.29 -2.77
N THR A 93 -13.39 -1.10 -2.75
CA THR A 93 -14.54 -0.79 -1.90
C THR A 93 -15.45 0.25 -2.54
N ASP A 94 -16.73 0.16 -2.23
CA ASP A 94 -17.78 1.14 -2.51
C ASP A 94 -18.18 1.96 -1.27
N ASP A 95 -17.71 1.56 -0.09
CA ASP A 95 -17.97 2.26 1.15
C ASP A 95 -17.13 3.54 1.23
N LYS A 96 -17.82 4.69 1.30
CA LYS A 96 -17.18 6.03 1.30
C LYS A 96 -16.31 6.27 2.53
N THR A 97 -16.61 5.64 3.66
CA THR A 97 -15.81 5.76 4.88
C THR A 97 -14.49 5.01 4.72
N ILE A 98 -14.53 3.79 4.16
CA ILE A 98 -13.34 3.00 3.88
C ILE A 98 -12.51 3.67 2.78
N ALA A 99 -13.15 4.14 1.70
CA ALA A 99 -12.51 4.92 0.64
C ALA A 99 -11.74 6.14 1.17
N ALA A 100 -12.35 6.90 2.09
CA ALA A 100 -11.70 8.05 2.72
C ALA A 100 -10.51 7.65 3.61
N ASP A 101 -10.60 6.51 4.30
CA ASP A 101 -9.49 6.00 5.13
C ASP A 101 -8.33 5.49 4.27
N VAL A 102 -8.62 4.77 3.18
CA VAL A 102 -7.63 4.36 2.17
C VAL A 102 -6.93 5.60 1.58
N SER A 103 -7.70 6.62 1.22
CA SER A 103 -7.15 7.89 0.72
C SER A 103 -6.19 8.55 1.71
N LYS A 104 -6.52 8.54 3.01
CA LYS A 104 -5.64 9.06 4.07
C LYS A 104 -4.39 8.22 4.22
N TRP A 105 -4.51 6.90 4.14
CA TRP A 105 -3.37 5.98 4.19
C TRP A 105 -2.42 6.17 3.01
N VAL A 106 -2.93 6.35 1.79
CA VAL A 106 -2.08 6.63 0.62
C VAL A 106 -1.34 7.95 0.81
N LYS A 107 -2.01 9.00 1.28
CA LYS A 107 -1.39 10.30 1.58
C LYS A 107 -0.34 10.24 2.68
N SER A 108 -0.49 9.35 3.67
CA SER A 108 0.54 9.20 4.72
C SER A 108 1.77 8.47 4.20
N ARG A 109 1.58 7.55 3.25
CA ARG A 109 2.66 6.80 2.60
C ARG A 109 3.36 7.56 1.49
N SER A 110 2.70 8.51 0.83
CA SER A 110 3.27 9.28 -0.28
C SER A 110 4.53 10.07 0.11
N ASN A 111 4.80 10.30 1.39
CA ASN A 111 6.06 10.92 1.83
C ASN A 111 7.28 10.00 1.70
N ALA A 112 7.06 8.69 1.67
CA ALA A 112 8.10 7.66 1.53
C ALA A 112 8.10 7.02 0.14
N LEU A 113 7.27 7.53 -0.78
CA LEU A 113 7.10 7.06 -2.14
C LEU A 113 7.24 8.24 -3.10
N GLU A 114 7.73 7.98 -4.31
CA GLU A 114 7.76 8.97 -5.38
C GLU A 114 6.48 8.86 -6.22
N GLU A 115 5.78 9.99 -6.43
CA GLU A 115 4.61 10.04 -7.32
C GLU A 115 5.11 10.12 -8.77
N LEU A 116 4.86 9.08 -9.56
CA LEU A 116 5.30 9.01 -10.96
C LEU A 116 4.28 9.61 -11.93
N MET A 117 3.00 9.42 -11.64
CA MET A 117 1.92 9.79 -12.54
C MET A 117 0.64 10.08 -11.76
N GLU A 118 -0.07 11.12 -12.19
CA GLU A 118 -1.42 11.44 -11.75
C GLU A 118 -2.30 11.69 -12.97
N VAL A 119 -3.42 10.98 -13.08
CA VAL A 119 -4.46 11.21 -14.08
C VAL A 119 -5.71 11.64 -13.36
N LYS A 120 -6.33 12.71 -13.85
CA LYS A 120 -7.62 13.21 -13.36
C LYS A 120 -8.55 13.31 -14.55
N ASP A 121 -9.63 12.54 -14.53
CA ASP A 121 -10.64 12.57 -15.58
C ASP A 121 -12.03 12.27 -15.01
N ASN A 122 -13.05 13.05 -15.39
CA ASN A 122 -14.44 12.81 -15.04
C ASN A 122 -14.73 12.52 -13.54
N GLY A 123 -13.97 13.15 -12.63
CA GLY A 123 -14.09 12.94 -11.18
C GLY A 123 -13.32 11.73 -10.64
N VAL A 124 -12.72 10.92 -11.53
CA VAL A 124 -11.79 9.85 -11.20
C VAL A 124 -10.38 10.42 -11.05
N VAL A 125 -9.67 9.98 -10.02
CA VAL A 125 -8.25 10.26 -9.82
C VAL A 125 -7.49 8.95 -9.76
N VAL A 126 -6.50 8.80 -10.65
CA VAL A 126 -5.56 7.68 -10.65
C VAL A 126 -4.19 8.21 -10.29
N LYS A 127 -3.52 7.58 -9.34
CA LYS A 127 -2.16 7.90 -8.91
C LYS A 127 -1.28 6.68 -8.92
N PHE A 128 -0.06 6.85 -9.42
CA PHE A 128 0.99 5.85 -9.37
C PHE A 128 2.13 6.34 -8.51
N TYR A 129 2.49 5.51 -7.53
CA TYR A 129 3.60 5.74 -6.62
C TYR A 129 4.62 4.61 -6.74
N VAL A 130 5.89 4.93 -6.60
CA VAL A 130 6.95 3.93 -6.49
C VAL A 130 7.83 4.15 -5.28
N LYS A 131 8.37 3.05 -4.77
CA LYS A 131 9.53 3.07 -3.89
C LYS A 131 10.71 2.55 -4.68
N GLN A 132 11.76 3.37 -4.80
CA GLN A 132 12.98 2.95 -5.45
C GLN A 132 13.59 1.72 -4.76
N GLY A 133 14.10 0.80 -5.56
CA GLY A 133 14.70 -0.45 -5.13
C GLY A 133 16.19 -0.31 -4.93
N LYS A 134 16.92 -1.33 -5.39
CA LYS A 134 18.39 -1.42 -5.25
C LYS A 134 19.15 -0.45 -6.18
N ASP A 135 18.54 -0.02 -7.28
CA ASP A 135 19.09 0.88 -8.30
C ASP A 135 17.98 1.68 -8.99
N GLU A 136 18.31 2.44 -10.04
CA GLU A 136 17.37 3.29 -10.81
C GLU A 136 16.37 2.50 -11.66
N ASP A 137 16.69 1.28 -12.05
CA ASP A 137 15.84 0.45 -12.92
C ASP A 137 14.90 -0.49 -12.13
N HIS A 138 15.11 -0.62 -10.82
CA HIS A 138 14.34 -1.51 -9.97
C HIS A 138 13.50 -0.75 -8.94
N VAL A 139 12.26 -1.19 -8.76
CA VAL A 139 11.36 -0.68 -7.72
C VAL A 139 11.10 -1.74 -6.67
N ALA A 140 11.20 -1.33 -5.40
CA ALA A 140 10.86 -2.15 -4.25
C ALA A 140 9.35 -2.28 -4.08
N GLU A 141 8.61 -1.22 -4.46
CA GLU A 141 7.16 -1.16 -4.33
C GLU A 141 6.56 -0.33 -5.46
N LEU A 142 5.44 -0.81 -6.00
CA LEU A 142 4.55 -0.05 -6.87
C LEU A 142 3.19 0.02 -6.18
N LEU A 143 2.66 1.23 -6.02
CA LEU A 143 1.35 1.46 -5.42
C LEU A 143 0.50 2.27 -6.39
N MET A 144 -0.58 1.67 -6.88
CA MET A 144 -1.61 2.34 -7.67
C MET A 144 -2.81 2.63 -6.79
N PHE A 145 -3.29 3.86 -6.85
CA PHE A 145 -4.47 4.31 -6.12
C PHE A 145 -5.46 4.95 -7.08
N VAL A 146 -6.68 4.43 -7.11
CA VAL A 146 -7.79 4.93 -7.92
C VAL A 146 -8.93 5.34 -7.00
N ASN A 147 -9.48 6.53 -7.19
CA ASN A 147 -10.60 7.04 -6.42
C ASN A 147 -11.62 7.75 -7.30
N GLY A 148 -12.88 7.80 -6.87
CA GLY A 148 -13.98 8.45 -7.59
C GLY A 148 -14.57 7.60 -8.71
N LEU A 149 -14.35 6.28 -8.68
CA LEU A 149 -14.87 5.35 -9.70
C LEU A 149 -16.41 5.36 -9.76
N GLU A 150 -17.11 5.74 -8.69
CA GLU A 150 -18.56 5.83 -8.65
C GLU A 150 -19.08 6.79 -9.72
N ALA A 151 -18.31 7.84 -10.06
CA ALA A 151 -18.70 8.85 -11.04
C ALA A 151 -18.83 8.31 -12.47
N VAL A 152 -17.97 7.35 -12.84
CA VAL A 152 -17.89 6.79 -14.20
C VAL A 152 -18.52 5.40 -14.31
N MET A 153 -18.75 4.72 -13.19
CA MET A 153 -19.30 3.37 -13.17
C MET A 153 -20.83 3.30 -13.02
N LYS A 154 -21.54 4.44 -12.96
CA LYS A 154 -23.01 4.47 -12.78
C LYS A 154 -23.78 3.65 -13.82
N ASP A 155 -23.25 3.58 -15.03
CA ASP A 155 -23.86 2.88 -16.16
C ASP A 155 -23.18 1.54 -16.49
N SER A 156 -22.18 1.12 -15.70
CA SER A 156 -21.42 -0.11 -15.94
C SER A 156 -22.04 -1.31 -15.20
N ASP A 157 -22.25 -2.42 -15.91
CA ASP A 157 -22.70 -3.69 -15.33
C ASP A 157 -21.53 -4.50 -14.74
N ILE A 158 -20.90 -3.96 -13.69
CA ILE A 158 -19.87 -4.73 -12.95
C ILE A 158 -20.57 -5.62 -11.92
N ASN A 159 -20.56 -6.93 -12.18
CA ASN A 159 -21.06 -7.95 -11.26
C ASN A 159 -19.88 -8.61 -10.52
N ILE A 160 -19.76 -8.36 -9.21
CA ILE A 160 -18.82 -9.06 -8.33
C ILE A 160 -19.64 -10.01 -7.46
N ASN A 161 -19.35 -11.31 -7.52
CA ASN A 161 -20.14 -12.38 -6.87
C ASN A 161 -21.64 -12.36 -7.23
N GLY A 162 -21.97 -12.02 -8.49
CA GLY A 162 -23.36 -12.00 -8.98
C GLY A 162 -24.21 -10.82 -8.48
N GLN A 163 -23.59 -9.83 -7.83
CA GLN A 163 -24.25 -8.59 -7.42
C GLN A 163 -23.67 -7.41 -8.19
N LYS A 164 -24.55 -6.53 -8.69
CA LYS A 164 -24.14 -5.25 -9.29
C LYS A 164 -23.54 -4.39 -8.18
N ARG A 165 -22.24 -4.13 -8.25
CA ARG A 165 -21.51 -3.28 -7.31
C ARG A 165 -20.93 -2.09 -8.05
N SER A 166 -21.26 -0.89 -7.60
CA SER A 166 -20.42 0.28 -7.91
C SER A 166 -19.10 0.12 -7.17
N LEU A 167 -18.02 0.74 -7.64
CA LEU A 167 -16.76 0.85 -6.91
C LEU A 167 -16.49 2.33 -6.69
N GLU A 168 -15.97 2.70 -5.53
CA GLU A 168 -15.54 4.08 -5.26
C GLU A 168 -14.01 4.17 -5.29
N THR A 169 -13.34 3.27 -4.59
CA THR A 169 -11.88 3.25 -4.46
C THR A 169 -11.32 1.88 -4.79
N VAL A 170 -10.20 1.86 -5.51
CA VAL A 170 -9.36 0.68 -5.71
C VAL A 170 -7.92 1.05 -5.36
N ILE A 171 -7.25 0.19 -4.61
CA ILE A 171 -5.83 0.30 -4.34
C ILE A 171 -5.14 -1.03 -4.65
N VAL A 172 -4.05 -0.95 -5.39
CA VAL A 172 -3.23 -2.09 -5.80
C VAL A 172 -1.80 -1.84 -5.37
N SER A 173 -1.19 -2.83 -4.72
CA SER A 173 0.20 -2.80 -4.28
C SER A 173 0.95 -4.03 -4.79
N PHE A 174 2.09 -3.78 -5.41
CA PHE A 174 3.10 -4.78 -5.73
C PHE A 174 4.33 -4.50 -4.89
N THR A 175 4.93 -5.55 -4.32
CA THR A 175 6.21 -5.45 -3.62
C THR A 175 7.15 -6.51 -4.17
N GLY A 176 8.41 -6.18 -4.38
CA GLY A 176 9.36 -7.09 -5.00
C GLY A 176 10.66 -6.42 -5.41
N ASP A 177 11.42 -7.10 -6.26
CA ASP A 177 12.56 -6.52 -6.99
C ASP A 177 12.14 -6.33 -8.45
N ILE A 178 11.24 -5.36 -8.68
CA ILE A 178 10.52 -5.26 -9.95
C ILE A 178 11.34 -4.39 -10.91
N ASN A 179 11.80 -4.99 -12.01
CA ASN A 179 12.51 -4.24 -13.05
C ASN A 179 11.50 -3.47 -13.93
N LEU A 180 11.61 -2.13 -13.94
CA LEU A 180 10.72 -1.24 -14.68
C LEU A 180 10.78 -1.46 -16.20
N ASN A 181 11.92 -1.93 -16.72
CA ASN A 181 12.08 -2.23 -18.14
C ASN A 181 11.12 -3.35 -18.61
N HIS A 182 10.62 -4.17 -17.68
CA HIS A 182 9.66 -5.24 -17.97
C HIS A 182 8.20 -4.76 -17.81
N ILE A 183 7.96 -3.63 -17.13
CA ILE A 183 6.60 -3.05 -16.93
C ILE A 183 6.04 -2.44 -18.21
N SER A 184 6.85 -1.80 -19.05
CA SER A 184 6.39 -1.23 -20.32
C SER A 184 5.76 -2.30 -21.26
N LYS A 185 6.14 -3.57 -21.09
CA LYS A 185 5.58 -4.72 -21.82
C LYS A 185 4.28 -5.26 -21.19
N LEU A 186 3.99 -4.96 -19.92
CA LEU A 186 2.70 -5.25 -19.26
C LEU A 186 1.58 -4.38 -19.84
N THR A 187 1.84 -3.10 -20.07
CA THR A 187 0.87 -2.12 -20.59
C THR A 187 0.31 -2.55 -21.94
N LYS A 188 1.13 -3.20 -22.78
CA LYS A 188 0.74 -3.74 -24.09
C LYS A 188 -0.20 -4.95 -24.01
N LYS A 189 -0.09 -5.77 -22.95
CA LYS A 189 -0.94 -6.97 -22.77
C LYS A 189 -2.24 -6.68 -22.01
N PHE A 190 -2.30 -5.59 -21.24
CA PHE A 190 -3.46 -5.22 -20.43
C PHE A 190 -4.29 -4.05 -20.99
N ASP A 191 -3.98 -3.57 -22.20
CA ASP A 191 -4.71 -2.51 -22.92
C ASP A 191 -5.04 -1.30 -22.03
N LEU A 192 -4.04 -0.84 -21.27
CA LEU A 192 -4.22 0.30 -20.36
C LEU A 192 -4.14 1.62 -21.15
N PRO A 193 -5.01 2.60 -20.87
CA PRO A 193 -4.98 3.89 -21.55
C PRO A 193 -3.62 4.58 -21.37
N GLY A 194 -2.99 4.98 -22.48
CA GLY A 194 -1.67 5.63 -22.52
C GLY A 194 -0.50 4.78 -23.03
N SER A 195 -0.73 3.51 -23.39
CA SER A 195 0.26 2.61 -24.00
C SER A 195 0.88 3.16 -25.29
N ASP A 196 0.09 3.82 -26.13
CA ASP A 196 0.51 4.37 -27.42
C ASP A 196 1.42 5.62 -27.31
N GLU A 197 1.36 6.33 -26.18
CA GLU A 197 2.16 7.54 -25.98
C GLU A 197 3.61 7.22 -25.53
N LEU A 198 3.83 6.02 -24.97
CA LEU A 198 5.15 5.56 -24.53
C LEU A 198 6.03 5.05 -25.68
N GLU A 199 5.44 4.69 -26.84
CA GLU A 199 6.19 4.26 -28.03
C GLU A 199 6.79 5.42 -28.83
N LYS A 200 6.26 6.64 -28.68
CA LYS A 200 6.67 7.79 -29.51
C LYS A 200 7.97 8.47 -29.05
N LYS A 201 8.67 7.92 -28.06
CA LYS A 201 9.98 8.42 -27.57
C LYS A 201 11.15 7.46 -27.81
N LYS A 202 11.16 6.76 -28.95
CA LYS A 202 12.41 6.19 -29.50
C LYS A 202 13.03 7.13 -30.52
#